data_AF-A0AAJ2P5P7-F1
#
_entry.id   AF-A0AAJ2P5P7-F1
#
_cell.length_a   1.000
_cell.length_b   1.000
_cell.length_c   1.000
_cell.angle_alpha   90.00
_cell.angle_beta   90.00
_cell.angle_gamma   90.00
#
_symmetry.space_group_name_H-M   'P 1'
#
loop_
_entity.id
_entity.type
_entity.pdbx_description
1 polymer ?
#
loop_
_entity_poly.entity_id
_entity_poly.type
_entity_poly.pdbx_seq_one_letter_code
_entity_poly.pdbx_strand_id
1 'polypeptide(L)'
;MKRKLLKLFFASINFTFIPFFIASCTTNQGPQGYFQAQKYYKIEDFSQNPELDLQNQDSEYAKDIAKFLNPNYSWTEEDKLKFKDDVLPDSKFFNQQKVTIQKWTDGDTATLRSVGEVLIEPIFNVRIESIDTPEVGTSISGTYKETEGLEAEYAKRATQFAQKMLPVGTEVYFVYPKTGPARSFNRYVGSLFFGHNGFYKSYGVEITKAGLAVPTLQSGFSGITNQTTIYYYNSIKQAAAVENSINKKFGIYEKIKDSNISSLNENLESIYKTRGLAKISDFLVLGEANKDRNVVDWYEFRLENSKDTKSGNNK
;
A
#
# COMPACT_ATOMS: atom_id res chain seq x y z
N MET A 1 43.71 20.29 -71.60
CA MET A 1 42.48 19.78 -72.25
C MET A 1 41.39 19.73 -71.17
N LYS A 2 40.58 20.77 -70.97
CA LYS A 2 39.25 21.03 -71.59
C LYS A 2 38.36 19.79 -71.74
N ARG A 3 37.16 19.91 -71.13
CA ARG A 3 35.86 19.23 -71.39
C ARG A 3 35.70 17.87 -70.68
N LYS A 4 34.56 17.54 -70.05
CA LYS A 4 33.19 18.07 -70.17
C LYS A 4 32.36 17.81 -68.90
N LEU A 5 31.42 18.74 -68.65
CA LEU A 5 30.23 18.57 -67.81
C LEU A 5 29.43 17.31 -68.20
N LEU A 6 28.92 16.60 -67.19
CA LEU A 6 27.61 15.95 -67.29
C LEU A 6 26.80 16.28 -66.03
N LYS A 7 25.79 17.13 -66.23
CA LYS A 7 24.70 17.37 -65.28
C LYS A 7 23.81 16.13 -65.29
N LEU A 8 23.52 15.55 -64.13
CA LEU A 8 22.36 14.68 -63.97
C LEU A 8 21.40 15.31 -62.97
N PHE A 9 20.15 15.34 -63.41
CA PHE A 9 19.02 16.05 -62.85
C PHE A 9 18.60 15.46 -61.51
N PHE A 10 18.25 16.39 -60.61
CA PHE A 10 17.40 16.15 -59.45
C PHE A 10 16.05 15.58 -59.89
N ALA A 11 15.70 14.41 -59.36
CA ALA A 11 14.31 14.00 -59.18
C ALA A 11 14.06 13.92 -57.68
N SER A 12 13.62 15.04 -57.10
CA SER A 12 13.10 15.08 -55.74
C SER A 12 11.76 14.37 -55.70
N ILE A 13 11.73 13.14 -55.18
CA ILE A 13 10.48 12.45 -54.82
C ILE A 13 9.96 13.14 -53.56
N ASN A 14 8.92 13.97 -53.73
CA ASN A 14 8.11 14.45 -52.62
C ASN A 14 7.35 13.25 -52.03
N PHE A 15 7.89 12.67 -50.95
CA PHE A 15 7.13 11.77 -50.08
C PHE A 15 6.19 12.63 -49.24
N THR A 16 4.96 12.82 -49.72
CA THR A 16 3.87 13.31 -48.90
C THR A 16 3.48 12.18 -47.94
N PHE A 17 3.99 12.23 -46.72
CA PHE A 17 3.45 11.42 -45.62
C PHE A 17 2.02 11.89 -45.35
N ILE A 18 1.04 11.16 -45.88
CA ILE A 18 -0.34 11.24 -45.42
C ILE A 18 -0.37 10.48 -44.09
N PRO A 19 -0.64 11.13 -42.94
CA PRO A 19 -0.95 10.39 -41.74
C PRO A 19 -2.30 9.70 -41.96
N PHE A 20 -2.27 8.41 -42.25
CA PHE A 20 -3.44 7.55 -42.11
C PHE A 20 -3.78 7.48 -40.62
N PHE A 21 -4.56 8.44 -40.14
CA PHE A 21 -5.40 8.26 -38.96
C PHE A 21 -6.51 7.28 -39.34
N ILE A 22 -6.22 6.00 -39.23
CA ILE A 22 -7.28 5.01 -39.03
C ILE A 22 -7.68 5.18 -37.57
N ALA A 23 -8.70 6.03 -37.35
CA ALA A 23 -9.51 5.99 -36.16
C ALA A 23 -10.26 4.64 -36.16
N SER A 24 -9.58 3.59 -35.70
CA SER A 24 -10.25 2.40 -35.23
C SER A 24 -10.87 2.76 -33.88
N CYS A 25 -12.14 3.18 -33.90
CA CYS A 25 -13.06 3.01 -32.79
C CYS A 25 -13.29 1.51 -32.56
N THR A 26 -12.25 0.83 -32.08
CA THR A 26 -12.41 -0.42 -31.34
C THR A 26 -12.56 -0.02 -29.89
N THR A 27 -13.76 -0.17 -29.34
CA THR A 27 -13.96 -0.39 -27.91
C THR A 27 -13.31 -1.73 -27.54
N ASN A 28 -11.99 -1.80 -27.63
CA ASN A 28 -11.23 -2.86 -27.02
C ASN A 28 -11.30 -2.55 -25.52
N GLN A 29 -12.14 -3.30 -24.81
CA GLN A 29 -12.01 -3.44 -23.37
C GLN A 29 -10.54 -3.82 -23.12
N GLY A 30 -9.77 -2.84 -22.67
CA GLY A 30 -8.38 -3.04 -22.30
C GLY A 30 -8.27 -4.12 -21.22
N PRO A 31 -7.07 -4.64 -20.95
CA PRO A 31 -6.89 -5.74 -20.01
C PRO A 31 -7.61 -5.45 -18.69
N GLN A 32 -8.47 -6.39 -18.27
CA GLN A 32 -9.27 -6.35 -17.05
C GLN A 32 -8.38 -6.22 -15.81
N GLY A 33 -8.03 -4.99 -15.45
CA GLY A 33 -7.18 -4.70 -14.30
C GLY A 33 -7.53 -3.36 -13.69
N TYR A 34 -7.16 -3.21 -12.42
CA TYR A 34 -7.40 -2.00 -11.65
C TYR A 34 -6.17 -1.10 -11.71
N PHE A 35 -6.35 0.18 -12.05
CA PHE A 35 -5.21 1.11 -12.21
C PHE A 35 -5.54 2.54 -11.79
N GLN A 36 -6.71 2.77 -11.18
CA GLN A 36 -7.23 4.10 -10.90
C GLN A 36 -6.47 4.76 -9.76
N ALA A 37 -6.06 4.04 -8.72
CA ALA A 37 -5.30 4.63 -7.62
C ALA A 37 -3.85 4.95 -8.02
N GLN A 38 -3.28 4.22 -8.99
CA GLN A 38 -1.91 4.46 -9.46
C GLN A 38 -1.68 5.85 -10.09
N LYS A 39 -2.75 6.55 -10.50
CA LYS A 39 -2.66 7.95 -10.96
C LYS A 39 -2.21 8.91 -9.85
N TYR A 40 -2.43 8.55 -8.58
CA TYR A 40 -2.11 9.36 -7.42
C TYR A 40 -0.92 8.85 -6.63
N TYR A 41 -0.70 7.53 -6.62
CA TYR A 41 0.43 6.91 -5.96
C TYR A 41 0.99 5.78 -6.81
N LYS A 42 2.15 6.01 -7.42
CA LYS A 42 2.79 5.02 -8.27
C LYS A 42 3.48 3.98 -7.39
N ILE A 43 3.02 2.74 -7.49
CA ILE A 43 3.69 1.59 -6.87
C ILE A 43 4.91 1.22 -7.70
N GLU A 44 5.94 0.72 -7.03
CA GLU A 44 7.13 0.16 -7.67
C GLU A 44 6.72 -0.98 -8.64
N ASP A 45 7.32 -1.05 -9.84
CA ASP A 45 7.00 -2.15 -10.76
C ASP A 45 7.71 -3.42 -10.31
N PHE A 46 6.99 -4.20 -9.50
CA PHE A 46 7.48 -5.46 -8.98
C PHE A 46 7.48 -6.53 -10.09
N SER A 47 8.67 -7.05 -10.37
CA SER A 47 8.84 -8.22 -11.25
C SER A 47 8.50 -9.53 -10.54
N GLN A 48 8.62 -9.57 -9.21
CA GLN A 48 8.23 -10.67 -8.33
C GLN A 48 7.43 -10.15 -7.14
N ASN A 49 6.74 -11.04 -6.42
CA ASN A 49 6.01 -10.64 -5.22
C ASN A 49 6.98 -10.02 -4.19
N PRO A 50 6.68 -8.85 -3.59
CA PRO A 50 7.46 -8.28 -2.48
C PRO A 50 7.81 -9.26 -1.35
N GLU A 51 6.96 -10.26 -1.08
CA GLU A 51 7.24 -11.35 -0.14
C GLU A 51 8.48 -12.18 -0.54
N LEU A 52 8.62 -12.49 -1.83
CA LEU A 52 9.76 -13.23 -2.38
C LEU A 52 10.98 -12.34 -2.52
N ASP A 53 10.78 -11.11 -3.01
CA ASP A 53 11.87 -10.14 -3.16
C ASP A 53 12.56 -9.84 -1.83
N LEU A 54 11.81 -9.77 -0.72
CA LEU A 54 12.38 -9.55 0.61
C LEU A 54 13.30 -10.70 1.07
N GLN A 55 13.16 -11.91 0.51
CA GLN A 55 14.05 -13.03 0.77
C GLN A 55 15.34 -12.95 -0.07
N ASN A 56 15.31 -12.21 -1.17
CA ASN A 56 16.45 -11.97 -2.04
C ASN A 56 17.08 -10.60 -1.74
N GLN A 57 18.19 -10.58 -0.99
CA GLN A 57 18.89 -9.34 -0.61
C GLN A 57 19.39 -8.52 -1.81
N ASP A 58 19.50 -9.14 -3.00
CA ASP A 58 19.88 -8.46 -4.23
C ASP A 58 18.72 -7.78 -4.95
N SER A 59 17.47 -8.06 -4.57
CA SER A 59 16.30 -7.39 -5.14
C SER A 59 16.31 -5.90 -4.81
N GLU A 60 15.77 -5.08 -5.73
CA GLU A 60 15.65 -3.64 -5.51
C GLU A 60 14.77 -3.33 -4.30
N TYR A 61 13.70 -4.10 -4.10
CA TYR A 61 12.80 -3.94 -2.96
C TYR A 61 13.52 -4.22 -1.63
N ALA A 62 14.26 -5.34 -1.50
CA ALA A 62 15.01 -5.63 -0.29
C ALA A 62 16.09 -4.57 0.01
N LYS A 63 16.77 -4.09 -1.04
CA LYS A 63 17.76 -3.00 -0.93
C LYS A 63 17.12 -1.71 -0.44
N ASP A 64 15.98 -1.32 -0.99
CA ASP A 64 15.27 -0.12 -0.55
C ASP A 64 14.83 -0.23 0.90
N ILE A 65 14.24 -1.36 1.29
CA ILE A 65 13.87 -1.63 2.68
C ILE A 65 15.07 -1.52 3.62
N ALA A 66 16.22 -2.08 3.23
CA ALA A 66 17.45 -2.01 4.02
C ALA A 66 17.92 -0.56 4.22
N LYS A 67 17.68 0.35 3.27
CA LYS A 67 17.94 1.80 3.46
C LYS A 67 17.09 2.35 4.60
N PHE A 68 15.77 2.10 4.61
CA PHE A 68 14.87 2.58 5.66
C PHE A 68 15.19 2.02 7.05
N LEU A 69 15.75 0.80 7.13
CA LEU A 69 16.11 0.16 8.39
C LEU A 69 17.51 0.54 8.90
N ASN A 70 18.34 1.19 8.08
CA ASN A 70 19.71 1.56 8.43
C ASN A 70 19.79 3.06 8.78
N PRO A 71 19.78 3.45 10.07
CA PRO A 71 19.82 4.86 10.47
C PRO A 71 21.08 5.61 10.03
N ASN A 72 22.15 4.89 9.65
CA ASN A 72 23.39 5.47 9.14
C ASN A 72 23.39 5.67 7.62
N TYR A 73 22.33 5.25 6.91
CA TYR A 73 22.22 5.47 5.48
C TYR A 73 22.07 6.97 5.16
N SER A 74 22.76 7.41 4.12
CA SER A 74 22.67 8.79 3.63
C SER A 74 21.83 8.84 2.36
N TRP A 75 20.64 9.44 2.46
CA TRP A 75 19.69 9.56 1.36
C TRP A 75 20.26 10.35 0.19
N THR A 76 20.32 9.72 -0.99
CA THR A 76 20.71 10.37 -2.25
C THR A 76 19.59 11.28 -2.77
N GLU A 77 19.89 12.20 -3.68
CA GLU A 77 18.84 13.03 -4.30
C GLU A 77 17.80 12.20 -5.07
N GLU A 78 18.22 11.09 -5.68
CA GLU A 78 17.32 10.14 -6.32
C GLU A 78 16.38 9.48 -5.29
N ASP A 79 16.91 9.02 -4.15
CA ASP A 79 16.08 8.45 -3.10
C ASP A 79 15.09 9.47 -2.55
N LYS A 80 15.54 10.72 -2.32
CA LYS A 80 14.67 11.80 -1.80
C LYS A 80 13.50 12.06 -2.75
N LEU A 81 13.74 12.03 -4.06
CA LEU A 81 12.69 12.20 -5.06
C LEU A 81 11.75 10.99 -5.09
N LYS A 82 12.30 9.76 -5.04
CA LYS A 82 11.56 8.50 -5.07
C LYS A 82 10.65 8.34 -3.85
N PHE A 83 11.13 8.69 -2.66
CA PHE A 83 10.44 8.46 -1.39
C PHE A 83 9.86 9.73 -0.75
N LYS A 84 9.73 10.83 -1.51
CA LYS A 84 9.23 12.12 -1.00
C LYS A 84 7.88 12.05 -0.27
N ASP A 85 7.04 11.08 -0.63
CA ASP A 85 5.70 10.90 -0.07
C ASP A 85 5.67 9.86 1.07
N ASP A 86 6.77 9.16 1.32
CA ASP A 86 6.94 8.21 2.42
C ASP A 86 7.42 8.97 3.65
N VAL A 87 6.46 9.53 4.39
CA VAL A 87 6.68 10.37 5.59
C VAL A 87 5.77 9.90 6.73
N LEU A 88 6.11 10.29 7.96
CA LEU A 88 5.22 10.09 9.11
C LEU A 88 3.96 10.96 9.00
N PRO A 89 2.81 10.50 9.55
CA PRO A 89 1.62 11.34 9.72
C PRO A 89 1.91 12.60 10.54
N ASP A 90 1.22 13.71 10.26
CA ASP A 90 1.49 15.01 10.87
C ASP A 90 1.40 14.96 12.41
N SER A 91 2.48 15.34 13.08
CA SER A 91 2.59 15.38 14.55
C SER A 91 1.65 16.40 15.21
N LYS A 92 1.01 17.29 14.42
CA LYS A 92 -0.11 18.10 14.88
C LYS A 92 -1.28 17.24 15.32
N PHE A 93 -1.55 16.13 14.63
CA PHE A 93 -2.73 15.29 14.86
C PHE A 93 -2.41 13.92 15.47
N PHE A 94 -1.16 13.48 15.38
CA PHE A 94 -0.73 12.18 15.88
C PHE A 94 0.35 12.30 16.96
N ASN A 95 0.29 11.37 17.91
CA ASN A 95 1.44 11.02 18.72
C ASN A 95 2.27 9.97 17.96
N GLN A 96 3.59 10.05 18.10
CA GLN A 96 4.55 9.19 17.44
C GLN A 96 5.51 8.64 18.49
N GLN A 97 5.21 7.47 19.05
CA GLN A 97 6.03 6.83 20.06
C GLN A 97 7.09 5.96 19.38
N LYS A 98 8.37 6.22 19.65
CA LYS A 98 9.42 5.29 19.26
C LYS A 98 9.30 4.01 20.10
N VAL A 99 9.37 2.86 19.45
CA VAL A 99 9.23 1.54 20.05
C VAL A 99 10.18 0.54 19.39
N THR A 100 10.40 -0.60 20.03
CA THR A 100 11.06 -1.77 19.41
C THR A 100 10.08 -2.93 19.27
N ILE A 101 10.17 -3.65 18.16
CA ILE A 101 9.43 -4.92 17.97
C ILE A 101 9.97 -5.95 18.97
N GLN A 102 9.13 -6.49 19.83
CA GLN A 102 9.49 -7.58 20.76
C GLN A 102 9.06 -8.94 20.19
N LYS A 103 7.88 -8.99 19.56
CA LYS A 103 7.30 -10.21 19.00
C LYS A 103 6.25 -9.86 17.94
N TRP A 104 6.15 -10.69 16.91
CA TRP A 104 4.97 -10.76 16.04
C TRP A 104 4.09 -11.92 16.49
N THR A 105 2.80 -11.67 16.71
CA THR A 105 1.80 -12.71 17.00
C THR A 105 1.25 -13.28 15.69
N ASP A 106 0.96 -12.38 14.75
CA ASP A 106 0.50 -12.67 13.39
C ASP A 106 0.93 -11.52 12.45
N GLY A 107 0.33 -11.40 11.27
CA GLY A 107 0.71 -10.40 10.27
C GLY A 107 0.30 -8.96 10.60
N ASP A 108 -0.68 -8.73 11.48
CA ASP A 108 -1.16 -7.40 11.87
C ASP A 108 -1.12 -7.15 13.39
N THR A 109 -0.62 -8.09 14.19
CA THR A 109 -0.53 -7.99 15.65
C THR A 109 0.91 -8.18 16.13
N ALA A 110 1.42 -7.18 16.86
CA ALA A 110 2.77 -7.21 17.43
C ALA A 110 2.78 -6.84 18.92
N THR A 111 3.76 -7.35 19.66
CA THR A 111 4.14 -6.85 20.99
C THR A 111 5.29 -5.87 20.82
N LEU A 112 5.14 -4.68 21.41
CA LEU A 112 6.08 -3.56 21.30
C LEU A 112 6.63 -3.20 22.68
N ARG A 113 7.82 -2.59 22.69
CA ARG A 113 8.41 -1.97 23.88
C ARG A 113 8.73 -0.50 23.61
N SER A 114 8.24 0.40 24.46
CA SER A 114 8.53 1.84 24.36
C SER A 114 10.02 2.13 24.53
N VAL A 115 10.54 3.08 23.74
CA VAL A 115 11.92 3.57 23.79
C VAL A 115 11.91 5.04 24.19
N GLY A 116 12.71 5.41 25.20
CA GLY A 116 12.80 6.79 25.68
C GLY A 116 11.64 7.18 26.58
N GLU A 117 11.04 8.35 26.34
CA GLU A 117 9.84 8.79 27.05
C GLU A 117 8.68 7.82 26.79
N VAL A 118 8.00 7.43 27.86
CA VAL A 118 6.98 6.39 27.87
C VAL A 118 5.61 7.07 27.85
N LEU A 119 5.02 7.27 26.67
CA LEU A 119 3.67 7.86 26.51
C LEU A 119 2.54 6.86 26.73
N ILE A 120 2.87 5.57 26.66
CA ILE A 120 1.99 4.40 26.80
C ILE A 120 2.73 3.31 27.57
N GLU A 121 2.04 2.28 28.05
CA GLU A 121 2.61 1.19 28.86
C GLU A 121 3.99 0.69 28.31
N PRO A 122 4.97 0.33 29.15
CA PRO A 122 6.33 0.00 28.69
C PRO A 122 6.40 -1.15 27.68
N ILE A 123 5.53 -2.16 27.83
CA ILE A 123 5.36 -3.29 26.92
C ILE A 123 3.87 -3.46 26.69
N PHE A 124 3.46 -3.54 25.43
CA PHE A 124 2.05 -3.58 25.07
C PHE A 124 1.84 -4.31 23.74
N ASN A 125 0.63 -4.82 23.52
CA ASN A 125 0.23 -5.41 22.25
C ASN A 125 -0.46 -4.37 21.39
N VAL A 126 -0.22 -4.42 20.08
CA VAL A 126 -0.90 -3.59 19.09
C VAL A 126 -1.60 -4.46 18.06
N ARG A 127 -2.75 -3.98 17.59
CA ARG A 127 -3.32 -4.34 16.31
C ARG A 127 -3.05 -3.19 15.35
N ILE A 128 -2.50 -3.52 14.18
CA ILE A 128 -2.16 -2.53 13.17
C ILE A 128 -3.44 -2.07 12.48
N GLU A 129 -3.70 -0.77 12.57
CA GLU A 129 -4.88 -0.15 11.98
C GLU A 129 -4.82 -0.20 10.45
N SER A 130 -5.98 -0.13 9.81
CA SER A 130 -6.18 -0.02 8.34
C SER A 130 -5.82 -1.27 7.52
N ILE A 131 -5.49 -2.38 8.16
CA ILE A 131 -5.28 -3.67 7.50
C ILE A 131 -5.98 -4.79 8.28
N ASP A 132 -6.16 -5.93 7.62
CA ASP A 132 -6.61 -7.17 8.22
C ASP A 132 -5.87 -8.34 7.57
N THR A 133 -5.29 -9.21 8.39
CA THR A 133 -4.56 -10.40 7.92
C THR A 133 -5.35 -11.66 8.27
N PRO A 134 -5.16 -12.78 7.53
CA PRO A 134 -5.76 -14.06 7.92
C PRO A 134 -5.32 -14.46 9.34
N GLU A 135 -6.22 -15.04 10.11
CA GLU A 135 -5.96 -15.32 11.53
C GLU A 135 -5.16 -16.60 11.74
N VAL A 136 -4.19 -16.57 12.66
CA VAL A 136 -3.45 -17.78 13.08
C VAL A 136 -4.28 -18.70 14.00
N GLY A 137 -5.32 -18.15 14.64
CA GLY A 137 -6.27 -18.92 15.45
C GLY A 137 -7.32 -18.05 16.09
N THR A 138 -8.30 -18.68 16.73
CA THR A 138 -9.40 -18.01 17.42
C THR A 138 -9.77 -18.69 18.73
N SER A 139 -10.26 -17.91 19.68
CA SER A 139 -10.79 -18.44 20.94
C SER A 139 -12.29 -18.66 20.80
N ILE A 140 -12.72 -19.92 20.71
CA ILE A 140 -14.15 -20.30 20.68
C ILE A 140 -14.50 -20.87 22.05
N SER A 141 -15.44 -20.23 22.75
CA SER A 141 -15.90 -20.65 24.09
C SER A 141 -14.75 -20.81 25.11
N GLY A 142 -13.75 -19.94 25.03
CA GLY A 142 -12.59 -19.95 25.94
C GLY A 142 -11.49 -20.97 25.57
N THR A 143 -11.68 -21.79 24.53
CA THR A 143 -10.64 -22.70 24.02
C THR A 143 -10.00 -22.09 22.77
N TYR A 144 -8.67 -21.98 22.78
CA TYR A 144 -7.92 -21.58 21.60
C TYR A 144 -7.94 -22.71 20.57
N LYS A 145 -8.34 -22.39 19.35
CA LYS A 145 -8.29 -23.28 18.20
C LYS A 145 -7.41 -22.64 17.13
N GLU A 146 -6.38 -23.37 16.71
CA GLU A 146 -5.56 -22.98 15.56
C GLU A 146 -6.40 -22.99 14.29
N THR A 147 -6.13 -22.02 13.43
CA THR A 147 -6.74 -21.98 12.11
C THR A 147 -6.13 -23.08 11.22
N GLU A 148 -6.90 -23.64 10.29
CA GLU A 148 -6.46 -24.70 9.38
C GLU A 148 -6.70 -24.31 7.89
N GLY A 149 -6.05 -25.02 6.97
CA GLY A 149 -6.26 -24.84 5.52
C GLY A 149 -5.63 -23.55 4.96
N LEU A 150 -6.31 -22.94 3.99
CA LEU A 150 -5.80 -21.75 3.28
C LEU A 150 -5.62 -20.55 4.20
N GLU A 151 -6.53 -20.34 5.16
CA GLU A 151 -6.42 -19.24 6.12
C GLU A 151 -5.10 -19.35 6.92
N ALA A 152 -4.78 -20.55 7.41
CA ALA A 152 -3.55 -20.82 8.15
C ALA A 152 -2.28 -20.64 7.29
N GLU A 153 -2.33 -21.06 6.02
CA GLU A 153 -1.24 -20.89 5.06
C GLU A 153 -0.89 -19.40 4.89
N TYR A 154 -1.89 -18.57 4.58
CA TYR A 154 -1.67 -17.15 4.38
C TYR A 154 -1.41 -16.39 5.68
N ALA A 155 -1.98 -16.80 6.81
CA ALA A 155 -1.66 -16.24 8.12
C ALA A 155 -0.17 -16.44 8.45
N LYS A 156 0.36 -17.63 8.17
CA LYS A 156 1.78 -17.94 8.34
C LYS A 156 2.66 -17.10 7.41
N ARG A 157 2.30 -16.95 6.14
CA ARG A 157 3.04 -16.10 5.17
C ARG A 157 3.06 -14.64 5.61
N ALA A 158 1.91 -14.09 6.02
CA ALA A 158 1.82 -12.74 6.56
C ALA A 158 2.70 -12.55 7.80
N THR A 159 2.69 -13.51 8.72
CA THR A 159 3.55 -13.49 9.92
C THR A 159 5.04 -13.55 9.56
N GLN A 160 5.43 -14.40 8.61
CA GLN A 160 6.82 -14.52 8.15
C GLN A 160 7.29 -13.24 7.45
N PHE A 161 6.43 -12.63 6.63
CA PHE A 161 6.69 -11.33 6.02
C PHE A 161 6.92 -10.27 7.09
N ALA A 162 6.06 -10.19 8.12
CA ALA A 162 6.21 -9.27 9.23
C ALA A 162 7.56 -9.42 9.95
N GLN A 163 7.92 -10.66 10.27
CA GLN A 163 9.18 -11.01 10.94
C GLN A 163 10.42 -10.70 10.10
N LYS A 164 10.33 -10.82 8.77
CA LYS A 164 11.43 -10.49 7.85
C LYS A 164 11.55 -9.00 7.62
N MET A 165 10.41 -8.32 7.48
CA MET A 165 10.33 -6.88 7.22
C MET A 165 10.80 -6.09 8.43
N LEU A 166 10.29 -6.43 9.61
CA LEU A 166 10.60 -5.78 10.87
C LEU A 166 10.99 -6.85 11.90
N PRO A 167 12.24 -7.36 11.85
CA PRO A 167 12.75 -8.34 12.79
C PRO A 167 12.65 -7.86 14.25
N VAL A 168 12.63 -8.80 15.19
CA VAL A 168 12.69 -8.49 16.63
C VAL A 168 13.90 -7.59 16.92
N GLY A 169 13.67 -6.53 17.70
CA GLY A 169 14.66 -5.51 18.01
C GLY A 169 14.63 -4.30 17.07
N THR A 170 13.91 -4.35 15.95
CA THR A 170 13.79 -3.21 15.02
C THR A 170 13.11 -2.03 15.71
N GLU A 171 13.74 -0.85 15.66
CA GLU A 171 13.12 0.40 16.09
C GLU A 171 12.13 0.90 15.03
N VAL A 172 10.91 1.20 15.46
CA VAL A 172 9.84 1.76 14.62
C VAL A 172 9.09 2.86 15.38
N TYR A 173 8.22 3.58 14.70
CA TYR A 173 7.26 4.51 15.29
C TYR A 173 5.88 3.85 15.36
N PHE A 174 5.36 3.74 16.57
CA PHE A 174 3.94 3.47 16.81
C PHE A 174 3.19 4.81 16.78
N VAL A 175 2.32 4.95 15.78
CA VAL A 175 1.60 6.19 15.46
C VAL A 175 0.12 6.01 15.79
N TYR A 176 -0.43 6.92 16.58
CA TYR A 176 -1.82 6.91 17.03
C TYR A 176 -2.36 8.34 17.22
N PRO A 177 -3.69 8.55 17.18
CA PRO A 177 -4.27 9.88 17.31
C PRO A 177 -3.81 10.60 18.58
N LYS A 178 -3.71 11.94 18.54
CA LYS A 178 -3.35 12.73 19.73
C LYS A 178 -4.29 12.56 20.92
N THR A 179 -5.54 12.21 20.66
CA THR A 179 -6.54 11.86 21.67
C THR A 179 -6.20 10.57 22.44
N GLY A 180 -5.17 9.85 22.02
CA GLY A 180 -4.76 8.55 22.57
C GLY A 180 -5.08 7.40 21.62
N PRO A 181 -4.41 6.25 21.80
CA PRO A 181 -4.68 5.06 21.00
C PRO A 181 -6.01 4.42 21.43
N ALA A 182 -6.82 4.02 20.47
CA ALA A 182 -8.01 3.22 20.76
C ALA A 182 -7.61 1.84 21.32
N ARG A 183 -8.55 1.17 22.00
CA ARG A 183 -8.35 -0.21 22.51
C ARG A 183 -9.29 -1.19 21.81
N SER A 184 -8.77 -2.36 21.46
CA SER A 184 -9.51 -3.52 20.98
C SER A 184 -9.07 -4.74 21.79
N PHE A 185 -9.92 -5.17 22.72
CA PHE A 185 -9.55 -6.14 23.76
C PHE A 185 -8.32 -5.68 24.56
N ASN A 186 -7.28 -6.50 24.64
CA ASN A 186 -6.01 -6.21 25.31
C ASN A 186 -4.96 -5.57 24.38
N ARG A 187 -5.37 -5.02 23.24
CA ARG A 187 -4.50 -4.42 22.23
C ARG A 187 -4.80 -2.95 22.06
N TYR A 188 -3.76 -2.15 21.90
CA TYR A 188 -3.87 -0.81 21.35
C TYR A 188 -4.07 -0.87 19.83
N VAL A 189 -4.75 0.10 19.26
CA VAL A 189 -4.91 0.25 17.81
C VAL A 189 -4.10 1.45 17.35
N GLY A 190 -3.30 1.26 16.31
CA GLY A 190 -2.50 2.31 15.69
C GLY A 190 -1.67 1.74 14.54
N SER A 191 -0.77 2.54 13.98
CA SER A 191 0.02 2.14 12.81
C SER A 191 1.51 2.09 13.10
N LEU A 192 2.22 1.21 12.40
CA LEU A 192 3.68 1.12 12.47
C LEU A 192 4.32 1.77 11.26
N PHE A 193 5.29 2.65 11.52
CA PHE A 193 6.12 3.30 10.52
C PHE A 193 7.59 3.05 10.81
N PHE A 194 8.39 2.76 9.79
CA PHE A 194 9.82 2.50 9.92
C PHE A 194 10.61 3.34 8.92
N GLY A 195 11.79 3.80 9.31
CA GLY A 195 12.54 4.80 8.56
C GLY A 195 13.32 5.76 9.44
N HIS A 196 13.95 6.75 8.81
CA HIS A 196 14.75 7.77 9.50
C HIS A 196 14.92 9.02 8.62
N ASN A 197 15.33 10.12 9.25
CA ASN A 197 15.71 11.38 8.59
C ASN A 197 14.64 11.94 7.64
N GLY A 198 13.37 11.83 8.03
CA GLY A 198 12.22 12.35 7.27
C GLY A 198 11.58 11.35 6.31
N PHE A 199 12.19 10.19 6.07
CA PHE A 199 11.67 9.16 5.17
C PHE A 199 11.19 7.94 5.95
N TYR A 200 9.90 7.63 5.85
CA TYR A 200 9.22 6.60 6.64
C TYR A 200 8.19 5.83 5.81
N LYS A 201 8.31 4.51 5.81
CA LYS A 201 7.34 3.60 5.21
C LYS A 201 6.30 3.14 6.23
N SER A 202 5.06 2.98 5.77
CA SER A 202 4.01 2.38 6.57
C SER A 202 4.03 0.86 6.40
N TYR A 203 4.18 0.12 7.50
CA TYR A 203 4.13 -1.34 7.45
C TYR A 203 2.81 -1.85 6.82
N GLY A 204 1.68 -1.22 7.15
CA GLY A 204 0.37 -1.58 6.62
C GLY A 204 0.28 -1.44 5.09
N VAL A 205 0.98 -0.46 4.52
CA VAL A 205 1.08 -0.31 3.06
C VAL A 205 1.97 -1.41 2.48
N GLU A 206 3.14 -1.68 3.07
CA GLU A 206 4.10 -2.66 2.54
C GLU A 206 3.56 -4.10 2.57
N ILE A 207 2.86 -4.52 3.64
CA ILE A 207 2.19 -5.84 3.65
C ILE A 207 1.03 -5.94 2.65
N THR A 208 0.36 -4.82 2.37
CA THR A 208 -0.68 -4.76 1.33
C THR A 208 -0.06 -4.90 -0.08
N LYS A 209 1.12 -4.31 -0.33
CA LYS A 209 1.85 -4.48 -1.60
C LYS A 209 2.20 -5.94 -1.87
N ALA A 210 2.57 -6.69 -0.83
CA ALA A 210 2.84 -8.13 -0.91
C ALA A 210 1.56 -8.98 -1.13
N GLY A 211 0.38 -8.38 -1.07
CA GLY A 211 -0.89 -9.10 -1.14
C GLY A 211 -1.14 -10.00 0.07
N LEU A 212 -0.56 -9.70 1.24
CA LEU A 212 -0.68 -10.53 2.45
C LEU A 212 -1.65 -9.94 3.48
N ALA A 213 -2.24 -8.79 3.19
CA ALA A 213 -3.30 -8.16 3.97
C ALA A 213 -4.35 -7.52 3.06
N VAL A 214 -5.59 -7.50 3.54
CA VAL A 214 -6.67 -6.70 2.94
C VAL A 214 -6.73 -5.37 3.68
N PRO A 215 -6.68 -4.21 3.01
CA PRO A 215 -6.83 -2.94 3.69
C PRO A 215 -8.27 -2.72 4.15
N THR A 216 -8.44 -1.97 5.23
CA THR A 216 -9.74 -1.73 5.87
C THR A 216 -9.98 -0.24 6.09
N LEU A 217 -11.24 0.18 6.16
CA LEU A 217 -11.65 1.56 6.47
C LEU A 217 -12.58 1.57 7.70
N GLN A 218 -12.01 1.48 8.90
CA GLN A 218 -12.83 1.40 10.13
C GLN A 218 -13.59 2.70 10.40
N SER A 219 -13.02 3.86 10.04
CA SER A 219 -13.69 5.16 10.15
C SER A 219 -14.63 5.48 8.97
N GLY A 220 -14.78 4.56 8.01
CA GLY A 220 -15.46 4.82 6.75
C GLY A 220 -14.74 5.85 5.88
N PHE A 221 -15.39 6.27 4.79
CA PHE A 221 -14.77 7.12 3.77
C PHE A 221 -14.42 8.54 4.24
N SER A 222 -15.11 9.08 5.25
CA SER A 222 -14.80 10.41 5.79
C SER A 222 -13.39 10.50 6.39
N GLY A 223 -12.81 9.38 6.82
CA GLY A 223 -11.42 9.31 7.27
C GLY A 223 -10.43 9.75 6.19
N ILE A 224 -10.71 9.48 4.92
CA ILE A 224 -9.82 9.79 3.79
C ILE A 224 -9.64 11.31 3.62
N THR A 225 -10.68 12.08 3.96
CA THR A 225 -10.68 13.55 3.96
C THR A 225 -10.23 14.17 5.29
N ASN A 226 -10.09 13.37 6.34
CA ASN A 226 -9.79 13.86 7.69
C ASN A 226 -8.34 13.59 8.11
N GLN A 227 -7.54 14.66 8.17
CA GLN A 227 -6.12 14.65 8.58
C GLN A 227 -5.85 14.09 9.98
N THR A 228 -6.87 13.94 10.83
CA THR A 228 -6.73 13.32 12.16
C THR A 228 -6.83 11.80 12.13
N THR A 229 -7.03 11.19 10.96
CA THR A 229 -7.16 9.73 10.82
C THR A 229 -6.05 9.18 9.94
N ILE A 230 -5.65 7.94 10.18
CA ILE A 230 -4.57 7.32 9.40
C ILE A 230 -4.95 7.11 7.94
N TYR A 231 -6.25 6.96 7.66
CA TYR A 231 -6.81 6.77 6.32
C TYR A 231 -6.48 7.93 5.38
N TYR A 232 -6.36 9.15 5.89
CA TYR A 232 -5.89 10.30 5.11
C TYR A 232 -4.49 10.08 4.50
N TYR A 233 -3.62 9.37 5.21
CA TYR A 233 -2.22 9.18 4.80
C TYR A 233 -2.02 7.88 4.03
N ASN A 234 -2.73 6.82 4.40
CA ASN A 234 -2.46 5.47 3.89
C ASN A 234 -3.43 5.00 2.79
N SER A 235 -4.70 5.44 2.79
CA SER A 235 -5.72 4.76 1.99
C SER A 235 -5.43 4.78 0.49
N ILE A 236 -4.94 5.90 -0.07
CA ILE A 236 -4.63 5.94 -1.50
C ILE A 236 -3.43 5.04 -1.87
N LYS A 237 -2.44 4.94 -0.97
CA LYS A 237 -1.29 4.05 -1.15
C LYS A 237 -1.72 2.59 -1.08
N GLN A 238 -2.61 2.27 -0.15
CA GLN A 238 -3.20 0.94 -0.01
C GLN A 238 -4.07 0.57 -1.21
N ALA A 239 -4.88 1.51 -1.73
CA ALA A 239 -5.65 1.28 -2.95
C ALA A 239 -4.72 0.92 -4.11
N ALA A 240 -3.67 1.72 -4.36
CA ALA A 240 -2.70 1.42 -5.41
C ALA A 240 -1.97 0.07 -5.19
N ALA A 241 -1.64 -0.26 -3.94
CA ALA A 241 -1.02 -1.54 -3.58
C ALA A 241 -1.96 -2.74 -3.83
N VAL A 242 -3.24 -2.62 -3.50
CA VAL A 242 -4.28 -3.62 -3.80
C VAL A 242 -4.45 -3.80 -5.30
N GLU A 243 -4.58 -2.71 -6.05
CA GLU A 243 -4.69 -2.75 -7.51
C GLU A 243 -3.52 -3.53 -8.12
N ASN A 244 -2.28 -3.22 -7.70
CA ASN A 244 -1.09 -3.90 -8.18
C ASN A 244 -1.07 -5.40 -7.79
N SER A 245 -1.34 -5.72 -6.52
CA SER A 245 -1.30 -7.10 -6.03
C SER A 245 -2.38 -7.99 -6.66
N ILE A 246 -3.57 -7.45 -6.96
CA ILE A 246 -4.61 -8.16 -7.72
C ILE A 246 -4.13 -8.41 -9.16
N ASN A 247 -3.71 -7.36 -9.87
CA ASN A 247 -3.33 -7.47 -11.28
C ASN A 247 -2.15 -8.44 -11.49
N LYS A 248 -1.21 -8.47 -10.54
CA LYS A 248 -0.03 -9.35 -10.57
C LYS A 248 -0.27 -10.70 -9.87
N LYS A 249 -1.46 -10.91 -9.28
CA LYS A 249 -1.84 -12.10 -8.52
C LYS A 249 -0.84 -12.43 -7.40
N PHE A 250 -0.53 -11.47 -6.54
CA PHE A 250 0.36 -11.65 -5.40
C PHE A 250 -0.38 -12.09 -4.14
N GLY A 251 0.27 -12.93 -3.32
CA GLY A 251 -0.19 -13.31 -2.00
C GLY A 251 -1.57 -13.96 -2.03
N ILE A 252 -2.52 -13.44 -1.25
CA ILE A 252 -3.88 -13.96 -1.18
C ILE A 252 -4.59 -13.94 -2.54
N TYR A 253 -4.13 -13.15 -3.51
CA TYR A 253 -4.72 -13.03 -4.84
C TYR A 253 -4.16 -14.04 -5.86
N GLU A 254 -3.21 -14.91 -5.48
CA GLU A 254 -2.57 -15.88 -6.39
C GLU A 254 -3.56 -16.80 -7.11
N LYS A 255 -4.68 -17.12 -6.46
CA LYS A 255 -5.67 -18.12 -6.91
C LYS A 255 -6.92 -17.50 -7.54
N ILE A 256 -6.98 -16.18 -7.74
CA ILE A 256 -8.12 -15.54 -8.40
C ILE A 256 -8.21 -15.98 -9.87
N LYS A 257 -9.44 -16.25 -10.34
CA LYS A 257 -9.68 -16.67 -11.73
C LYS A 257 -9.45 -15.49 -12.68
N ASP A 258 -10.07 -14.37 -12.34
CA ASP A 258 -10.01 -13.11 -13.05
C ASP A 258 -10.04 -11.93 -12.05
N SER A 259 -9.99 -10.71 -12.58
CA SER A 259 -10.05 -9.48 -11.80
C SER A 259 -11.48 -9.01 -11.51
N ASN A 260 -12.52 -9.84 -11.72
CA ASN A 260 -13.89 -9.44 -11.39
C ASN A 260 -14.10 -9.47 -9.87
N ILE A 261 -14.85 -8.48 -9.34
CA ILE A 261 -15.09 -8.35 -7.90
C ILE A 261 -15.71 -9.62 -7.27
N SER A 262 -16.55 -10.34 -8.00
CA SER A 262 -17.11 -11.63 -7.56
C SER A 262 -16.01 -12.69 -7.37
N SER A 263 -15.08 -12.84 -8.32
CA SER A 263 -13.97 -13.78 -8.18
C SER A 263 -13.02 -13.38 -7.03
N LEU A 264 -12.83 -12.08 -6.80
CA LEU A 264 -12.05 -11.59 -5.68
C LEU A 264 -12.72 -11.95 -4.35
N ASN A 265 -14.00 -11.66 -4.20
CA ASN A 265 -14.75 -11.95 -2.99
C ASN A 265 -14.81 -13.45 -2.70
N GLU A 266 -15.09 -14.30 -3.69
CA GLU A 266 -15.07 -15.77 -3.54
C GLU A 266 -13.72 -16.27 -3.00
N ASN A 267 -12.62 -15.77 -3.58
CA ASN A 267 -11.28 -16.14 -3.16
C ASN A 267 -10.98 -15.67 -1.73
N LEU A 268 -11.31 -14.41 -1.41
CA LEU A 268 -11.08 -13.85 -0.09
C LEU A 268 -11.96 -14.52 0.99
N GLU A 269 -13.21 -14.84 0.69
CA GLU A 269 -14.10 -15.61 1.60
C GLU A 269 -13.57 -17.03 1.84
N SER A 270 -12.92 -17.64 0.84
CA SER A 270 -12.29 -18.95 1.01
C SER A 270 -11.07 -18.92 1.95
N ILE A 271 -10.48 -17.74 2.15
CA ILE A 271 -9.31 -17.50 3.01
C ILE A 271 -9.78 -16.97 4.38
N TYR A 272 -10.57 -15.89 4.45
CA TYR A 272 -10.95 -15.21 5.70
C TYR A 272 -12.18 -15.84 6.38
N LYS A 273 -12.08 -17.10 6.81
CA LYS A 273 -13.21 -17.85 7.38
C LYS A 273 -13.54 -17.47 8.82
N THR A 274 -12.55 -17.04 9.59
CA THR A 274 -12.70 -16.89 11.04
C THR A 274 -13.40 -15.59 11.45
N ARG A 275 -13.06 -14.45 10.84
CA ARG A 275 -13.57 -13.11 11.20
C ARG A 275 -14.47 -12.47 10.14
N GLY A 276 -14.59 -13.10 8.99
CA GLY A 276 -15.28 -12.53 7.83
C GLY A 276 -14.40 -11.56 7.04
N LEU A 277 -14.91 -11.13 5.89
CA LEU A 277 -14.15 -10.40 4.90
C LEU A 277 -14.31 -8.88 5.03
N ALA A 278 -13.20 -8.15 5.04
CA ALA A 278 -13.21 -6.69 4.84
C ALA A 278 -13.59 -6.32 3.41
N LYS A 279 -14.27 -5.18 3.23
CA LYS A 279 -14.81 -4.75 1.94
C LYS A 279 -13.72 -4.24 0.99
N ILE A 280 -13.09 -5.15 0.25
CA ILE A 280 -12.07 -4.80 -0.75
C ILE A 280 -12.61 -3.85 -1.83
N SER A 281 -13.93 -3.89 -2.10
CA SER A 281 -14.61 -2.97 -3.01
C SER A 281 -14.45 -1.49 -2.63
N ASP A 282 -14.21 -1.19 -1.35
CA ASP A 282 -14.00 0.19 -0.90
C ASP A 282 -12.67 0.75 -1.43
N PHE A 283 -11.74 -0.11 -1.88
CA PHE A 283 -10.42 0.27 -2.38
C PHE A 283 -10.27 0.17 -3.90
N LEU A 284 -11.34 -0.21 -4.61
CA LEU A 284 -11.34 -0.45 -6.06
C LEU A 284 -12.38 0.43 -6.74
N VAL A 285 -12.12 0.88 -7.97
CA VAL A 285 -13.13 1.56 -8.79
C VAL A 285 -13.85 0.51 -9.65
N LEU A 286 -15.15 0.34 -9.42
CA LEU A 286 -16.02 -0.64 -10.08
C LEU A 286 -17.04 0.02 -11.02
N GLY A 287 -16.71 1.24 -11.50
CA GLY A 287 -17.60 2.07 -12.30
C GLY A 287 -18.77 2.62 -11.47
N GLU A 288 -19.92 2.83 -12.11
CA GLU A 288 -21.12 3.38 -11.45
C GLU A 288 -21.62 2.54 -10.27
N ALA A 289 -21.24 1.25 -10.19
CA ALA A 289 -21.66 0.37 -9.11
C ALA A 289 -21.17 0.81 -7.71
N ASN A 290 -20.05 1.54 -7.63
CA ASN A 290 -19.51 2.03 -6.36
C ASN A 290 -18.92 3.45 -6.46
N LYS A 291 -19.48 4.25 -7.38
CA LYS A 291 -19.22 5.68 -7.43
C LYS A 291 -19.49 6.33 -6.09
N ASP A 292 -18.61 7.23 -5.67
CA ASP A 292 -18.60 7.92 -4.37
C ASP A 292 -18.50 6.96 -3.16
N ARG A 293 -18.19 5.69 -3.40
CA ARG A 293 -18.08 4.63 -2.40
C ARG A 293 -16.79 3.84 -2.58
N ASN A 294 -15.74 4.54 -2.98
CA ASN A 294 -14.39 4.00 -3.05
C ASN A 294 -13.34 5.06 -2.65
N VAL A 295 -12.14 4.59 -2.31
CA VAL A 295 -11.05 5.44 -1.85
C VAL A 295 -10.62 6.48 -2.89
N VAL A 296 -10.64 6.12 -4.18
CA VAL A 296 -10.14 6.99 -5.26
C VAL A 296 -11.03 8.22 -5.39
N ASP A 297 -12.35 8.06 -5.41
CA ASP A 297 -13.30 9.17 -5.53
C ASP A 297 -13.23 10.10 -4.32
N TRP A 298 -13.14 9.55 -3.10
CA TRP A 298 -13.00 10.36 -1.89
C TRP A 298 -11.65 11.08 -1.81
N TYR A 299 -10.60 10.48 -2.37
CA TYR A 299 -9.30 11.11 -2.50
C TYR A 299 -9.33 12.25 -3.53
N GLU A 300 -10.02 12.09 -4.65
CA GLU A 300 -10.27 13.16 -5.64
C GLU A 300 -11.02 14.32 -5.01
N PHE A 301 -12.14 14.04 -4.36
CA PHE A 301 -12.92 15.03 -3.64
C PHE A 301 -12.06 15.82 -2.65
N ARG A 302 -11.20 15.14 -1.88
CA ARG A 302 -10.24 15.79 -0.99
C ARG A 302 -9.30 16.73 -1.72
N LEU A 303 -8.72 16.30 -2.85
CA LEU A 303 -7.78 17.10 -3.62
C LEU A 303 -8.44 18.36 -4.19
N GLU A 304 -9.66 18.24 -4.70
CA GLU A 304 -10.44 19.36 -5.23
C GLU A 304 -10.69 20.43 -4.16
N ASN A 305 -11.22 20.03 -3.00
CA ASN A 305 -11.49 20.95 -1.89
C ASN A 305 -10.21 21.54 -1.25
N SER A 306 -9.07 20.86 -1.38
CA SER A 306 -7.77 21.39 -0.91
C SER A 306 -7.18 22.48 -1.82
N LYS A 307 -7.59 22.52 -3.10
CA LYS A 307 -7.16 23.57 -4.05
C LYS A 307 -7.93 24.87 -3.82
N ASP A 308 -9.22 24.76 -3.52
CA ASP A 308 -10.07 25.93 -3.24
C ASP A 308 -9.60 26.70 -2.01
N THR A 309 -9.14 26.00 -0.97
CA THR A 309 -8.56 26.62 0.24
C THR A 309 -7.22 27.34 0.01
N LYS A 310 -6.42 26.95 -1.00
CA LYS A 310 -5.21 27.69 -1.38
C LYS A 310 -5.50 28.92 -2.24
N SER A 311 -6.61 28.93 -2.99
CA SER A 311 -7.01 30.08 -3.81
C SER A 311 -7.65 31.22 -3.00
N GLY A 312 -8.19 30.92 -1.82
CA GLY A 312 -8.88 31.88 -0.95
C GLY A 312 -8.00 32.73 -0.03
N ASN A 313 -6.71 32.43 0.11
CA ASN A 313 -5.77 33.16 0.99
C ASN A 313 -4.91 34.22 0.26
N ASN A 314 -5.25 34.55 -0.99
CA ASN A 314 -4.67 35.66 -1.75
C ASN A 314 -5.69 36.82 -1.91
N LYS A 315 -6.30 37.26 -0.81
CA LYS A 315 -7.05 38.53 -0.77
C LYS A 315 -6.73 39.30 0.51
#